data_AF-A0A957H8F9-F1
#
_entry.id   AF-A0A957H8F9-F1
#
_cell.length_a   1.000
_cell.length_b   1.000
_cell.length_c   1.000
_cell.angle_alpha   90.00
_cell.angle_beta   90.00
_cell.angle_gamma   90.00
#
_symmetry.space_group_name_H-M   'P 1'
#
loop_
_entity.id
_entity.type
_entity.pdbx_description
1 polymer ?
#
loop_
_entity_poly.entity_id
_entity_poly.type
_entity_poly.pdbx_seq_one_letter_code
_entity_poly.pdbx_strand_id
1 'polypeptide(L)'
;MNKPPRTLGIAVAILASACLFSCLPLLEVTMVLALRGHLETELVPLDSGGTAAFGGTVLNADTPRLIVQTVLALLFLVIAVLAWRGKPSVMRFILVGAVILLSAGNIVLLINTLATPQTLQTGIDSGEAITTSLATIQLCFTVMIPLYVAWYMNRGPARAFFRGYYLKEPARTTSTTATDEGTG
;
A
#
# COMPACT_ATOMS: atom_id res chain seq x y z
N MET A 1 26.41 21.37 1.98
CA MET A 1 24.99 21.43 1.53
C MET A 1 24.16 20.65 2.53
N ASN A 2 23.29 21.33 3.30
CA ASN A 2 22.42 20.67 4.27
C ASN A 2 21.39 19.84 3.51
N LYS A 3 21.34 18.53 3.79
CA LYS A 3 20.29 17.66 3.25
C LYS A 3 18.95 18.16 3.79
N PRO A 4 17.90 18.26 2.95
CA PRO A 4 16.57 18.58 3.42
C PRO A 4 16.16 17.57 4.50
N PRO A 5 15.65 18.01 5.67
CA PRO A 5 15.16 17.11 6.70
C PRO A 5 14.02 16.25 6.14
N ARG A 6 13.93 15.01 6.62
CA ARG A 6 12.84 14.09 6.26
C ARG A 6 11.53 14.69 6.76
N THR A 7 10.61 15.02 5.86
CA THR A 7 9.30 15.51 6.29
C THR A 7 8.46 14.35 6.80
N LEU A 8 7.74 14.57 7.90
CA LEU A 8 6.86 13.56 8.50
C LEU A 8 5.89 12.96 7.46
N GLY A 9 5.38 13.76 6.53
CA GLY A 9 4.47 13.26 5.50
C GLY A 9 5.08 12.25 4.52
N ILE A 10 6.39 12.34 4.20
CA ILE A 10 7.05 11.31 3.37
C ILE A 10 7.17 10.01 4.17
N ALA A 11 7.57 10.11 5.43
CA ALA A 11 7.71 8.95 6.29
C ALA A 11 6.37 8.22 6.46
N VAL A 12 5.30 8.97 6.73
CA VAL A 12 3.93 8.43 6.83
C VAL A 12 3.49 7.83 5.50
N ALA A 13 3.72 8.48 4.36
CA ALA A 13 3.34 7.95 3.05
C ALA A 13 4.03 6.61 2.74
N ILE A 14 5.34 6.50 2.97
CA ILE A 14 6.09 5.27 2.72
C ILE A 14 5.65 4.18 3.69
N LEU A 15 5.53 4.50 4.98
CA LEU A 15 5.20 3.53 6.01
C LEU A 15 3.76 3.01 5.86
N ALA A 16 2.79 3.90 5.61
CA ALA A 16 1.41 3.51 5.35
C ALA A 16 1.30 2.61 4.10
N SER A 17 2.03 2.94 3.03
CA SER A 17 2.04 2.11 1.82
C SER A 17 2.72 0.76 2.07
N ALA A 18 3.83 0.72 2.81
CA ALA A 18 4.52 -0.52 3.15
C ALA A 18 3.64 -1.43 4.01
N CYS A 19 2.92 -0.86 4.99
CA CYS A 19 1.96 -1.61 5.78
C CYS A 19 0.83 -2.18 4.91
N LEU A 20 0.25 -1.36 4.03
CA LEU A 20 -0.91 -1.78 3.23
C LEU A 20 -0.57 -2.78 2.13
N PHE A 21 0.53 -2.58 1.39
CA PHE A 21 0.87 -3.42 0.22
C PHE A 21 1.91 -4.50 0.51
N SER A 22 2.52 -4.51 1.70
CA SER A 22 3.50 -5.54 2.06
C SER A 22 3.12 -6.25 3.36
N CYS A 23 3.03 -5.52 4.48
CA CYS A 23 2.82 -6.18 5.79
C CYS A 23 1.47 -6.90 5.87
N LEU A 24 0.37 -6.25 5.47
CA LEU A 24 -0.96 -6.87 5.46
C LEU A 24 -1.04 -8.10 4.55
N PRO A 25 -0.68 -8.04 3.26
CA PRO A 25 -0.77 -9.21 2.40
C PRO A 25 0.17 -10.34 2.81
N LEU A 26 1.35 -10.05 3.38
CA LEU A 26 2.22 -11.09 3.94
C LEU A 26 1.61 -11.72 5.19
N LEU A 27 0.95 -10.94 6.04
CA LEU A 27 0.23 -11.44 7.21
C LEU A 27 -0.93 -12.35 6.78
N GLU A 28 -1.71 -11.96 5.78
CA GLU A 28 -2.77 -12.79 5.20
C GLU A 28 -2.22 -14.13 4.68
N VAL A 29 -1.16 -14.10 3.86
CA VAL A 29 -0.53 -15.33 3.35
C VAL A 29 0.00 -16.19 4.50
N THR A 30 0.64 -15.59 5.50
CA THR A 30 1.19 -16.31 6.65
C THR A 30 0.08 -16.97 7.48
N MET A 31 -1.03 -16.26 7.70
CA MET A 31 -2.20 -16.79 8.40
C MET A 31 -2.79 -17.98 7.65
N VAL A 32 -2.95 -17.88 6.32
CA VAL A 32 -3.47 -18.98 5.49
C VAL A 32 -2.54 -20.20 5.54
N LEU A 33 -1.22 -20.00 5.43
CA LEU A 33 -0.24 -21.10 5.49
C LEU A 33 -0.16 -21.73 6.87
N ALA A 34 -0.20 -20.93 7.93
CA ALA A 34 -0.22 -21.43 9.32
C ALA A 34 -1.47 -22.27 9.59
N LEU A 35 -2.64 -21.83 9.10
CA LEU A 35 -3.88 -22.58 9.24
C LEU A 35 -3.80 -23.91 8.48
N ARG A 36 -3.27 -23.92 7.25
CA ARG A 36 -3.05 -25.17 6.49
C ARG A 36 -2.17 -26.15 7.23
N GLY A 37 -1.01 -25.69 7.71
CA GLY A 37 -0.08 -26.55 8.45
C GLY A 37 -0.70 -27.13 9.72
N HIS A 38 -1.51 -26.34 10.43
CA HIS A 38 -2.22 -26.81 11.62
C HIS A 38 -3.29 -27.87 11.28
N LEU A 39 -4.09 -27.62 10.24
CA LEU A 39 -5.14 -28.54 9.80
C LEU A 39 -4.57 -29.86 9.25
N GLU A 40 -3.44 -29.83 8.53
CA GLU A 40 -2.75 -31.03 8.04
C GLU A 40 -2.14 -31.87 9.18
N THR A 41 -1.76 -31.23 10.29
CA THR A 41 -1.11 -31.92 11.42
C THR A 41 -2.12 -32.49 12.42
N GLU A 42 -3.26 -31.83 12.61
CA GLU A 42 -4.21 -32.15 13.69
C GLU A 42 -5.48 -32.90 13.22
N LEU A 43 -5.86 -32.80 11.94
CA LEU A 43 -6.90 -33.64 11.36
C LEU A 43 -6.30 -34.84 10.63
N VAL A 44 -6.54 -36.03 11.20
CA VAL A 44 -6.47 -37.35 10.52
C VAL A 44 -7.02 -37.22 9.08
N PRO A 45 -6.42 -37.86 8.06
CA PRO A 45 -6.94 -37.78 6.69
C PRO A 45 -8.41 -38.20 6.71
N LEU A 46 -9.30 -37.24 6.46
CA LEU A 46 -10.72 -37.48 6.25
C LEU A 46 -10.87 -38.19 4.91
N ASP A 47 -10.49 -39.47 4.90
CA ASP A 47 -10.98 -40.43 3.94
C ASP A 47 -12.50 -40.49 4.14
N SER A 48 -13.25 -40.31 3.06
CA SER A 48 -14.73 -40.31 2.97
C SER A 48 -15.48 -39.00 3.31
N GLY A 49 -15.66 -38.16 2.28
CA GLY A 49 -16.97 -37.57 1.93
C GLY A 49 -17.60 -36.52 2.85
N GLY A 50 -17.05 -36.23 4.02
CA GLY A 50 -17.53 -35.19 4.92
C GLY A 50 -16.86 -33.85 4.60
N THR A 51 -17.54 -32.99 3.85
CA THR A 51 -17.14 -31.59 3.69
C THR A 51 -17.08 -30.93 5.07
N ALA A 52 -15.86 -30.77 5.60
CA ALA A 52 -15.59 -29.93 6.76
C ALA A 52 -16.06 -28.51 6.42
N ALA A 53 -17.27 -28.19 6.84
CA ALA A 53 -18.05 -27.01 6.45
C ALA A 53 -17.38 -25.68 6.85
N PHE A 54 -16.30 -25.72 7.63
CA PHE A 54 -15.56 -24.55 8.09
C PHE A 54 -14.15 -24.38 7.47
N GLY A 55 -13.69 -25.31 6.62
CA GLY A 55 -12.28 -25.33 6.15
C GLY A 55 -12.05 -25.46 4.64
N GLY A 56 -13.08 -25.84 3.86
CA GLY A 56 -12.93 -26.11 2.43
C GLY A 56 -12.42 -24.93 1.60
N THR A 57 -12.76 -23.70 1.97
CA THR A 57 -12.36 -22.49 1.21
C THR A 57 -10.92 -22.06 1.51
N VAL A 58 -10.41 -22.34 2.73
CA VAL A 58 -9.02 -21.97 3.10
C VAL A 58 -8.02 -23.02 2.62
N LEU A 59 -8.40 -24.30 2.64
CA LEU A 59 -7.60 -25.38 2.04
C LEU A 59 -7.49 -25.23 0.51
N ASN A 60 -8.57 -24.80 -0.17
CA ASN A 60 -8.58 -24.62 -1.62
C ASN A 60 -8.07 -23.24 -2.11
N ALA A 61 -7.49 -22.39 -1.24
CA ALA A 61 -6.91 -21.14 -1.74
C ALA A 61 -5.83 -21.44 -2.80
N ASP A 62 -5.96 -20.80 -3.96
CA ASP A 62 -5.06 -21.06 -5.09
C ASP A 62 -3.59 -20.78 -4.70
N THR A 63 -2.80 -21.84 -4.59
CA THR A 63 -1.35 -21.77 -4.37
C THR A 63 -0.65 -20.78 -5.33
N PRO A 64 -0.94 -20.73 -6.65
CA PRO A 64 -0.32 -19.74 -7.52
C PRO A 64 -0.67 -18.29 -7.14
N ARG A 65 -1.89 -18.04 -6.66
CA ARG A 65 -2.31 -16.72 -6.19
C ARG A 65 -1.51 -16.30 -4.95
N LEU A 66 -1.32 -17.19 -3.98
CA LEU A 66 -0.53 -16.93 -2.78
C LEU A 66 0.94 -16.61 -3.12
N ILE A 67 1.52 -17.34 -4.08
CA ILE A 67 2.89 -17.08 -4.56
C ILE A 67 2.99 -15.70 -5.19
N VAL A 68 2.08 -15.36 -6.11
CA VAL A 68 2.07 -14.05 -6.78
C VAL A 68 1.89 -12.92 -5.76
N GLN A 69 0.97 -13.07 -4.80
CA GLN A 69 0.75 -12.11 -3.72
C GLN A 69 2.02 -11.90 -2.87
N THR A 70 2.69 -12.99 -2.50
CA THR A 70 3.94 -12.94 -1.72
C THR A 70 5.05 -12.23 -2.49
N VAL A 71 5.23 -12.56 -3.77
CA VAL A 71 6.25 -11.93 -4.62
C VAL A 71 5.98 -10.43 -4.80
N LEU A 72 4.73 -10.04 -5.08
CA LEU A 72 4.35 -8.63 -5.21
C LEU A 72 4.57 -7.87 -3.90
N ALA A 73 4.21 -8.46 -2.75
CA ALA A 73 4.40 -7.86 -1.44
C ALA A 73 5.88 -7.64 -1.09
N LEU A 74 6.74 -8.61 -1.41
CA LEU A 74 8.19 -8.49 -1.22
C LEU A 74 8.82 -7.48 -2.16
N LEU A 75 8.44 -7.49 -3.45
CA LEU A 75 8.90 -6.49 -4.42
C LEU A 75 8.52 -5.07 -3.97
N PHE A 76 7.29 -4.89 -3.49
CA PHE A 76 6.87 -3.60 -2.96
C PHE A 76 7.66 -3.18 -1.71
N LEU A 77 7.98 -4.12 -0.81
CA LEU A 77 8.82 -3.85 0.35
C LEU A 77 10.20 -3.32 -0.07
N VAL A 78 10.82 -3.94 -1.08
CA VAL A 78 12.09 -3.48 -1.63
C VAL A 78 11.96 -2.06 -2.18
N ILE A 79 10.90 -1.77 -2.93
CA ILE A 79 10.61 -0.41 -3.43
C ILE A 79 10.46 0.57 -2.27
N ALA A 80 9.76 0.20 -1.20
CA ALA A 80 9.57 1.04 -0.02
C ALA A 80 10.90 1.33 0.70
N VAL A 81 11.76 0.32 0.87
CA VAL A 81 13.10 0.46 1.46
C VAL A 81 14.00 1.35 0.59
N LEU A 82 13.97 1.17 -0.74
CA LEU A 82 14.72 2.02 -1.67
C LEU A 82 14.20 3.46 -1.67
N ALA A 83 12.88 3.65 -1.63
CA ALA A 83 12.25 4.96 -1.52
C ALA A 83 12.59 5.64 -0.19
N TRP A 84 12.70 4.88 0.91
CA TRP A 84 13.12 5.38 2.22
C TRP A 84 14.55 5.94 2.21
N ARG A 85 15.44 5.39 1.38
CA ARG A 85 16.79 5.92 1.18
C ARG A 85 16.80 7.27 0.44
N GLY A 86 15.73 7.61 -0.29
CA GLY A 86 15.52 8.93 -0.90
C GLY A 86 16.34 9.24 -2.15
N LYS A 87 17.09 8.27 -2.70
CA LYS A 87 17.85 8.40 -3.95
C LYS A 87 17.68 7.13 -4.78
N PRO A 88 17.58 7.21 -6.13
CA PRO A 88 17.55 8.39 -7.02
C PRO A 88 16.19 9.12 -7.08
N SER A 89 16.14 10.30 -7.72
CA SER A 89 14.91 11.11 -7.88
C SER A 89 13.78 10.38 -8.64
N VAL A 90 14.15 9.38 -9.45
CA VAL A 90 13.23 8.49 -10.17
C VAL A 90 12.40 7.62 -9.21
N MET A 91 12.91 7.31 -8.01
CA MET A 91 12.20 6.48 -7.02
C MET A 91 10.85 7.07 -6.61
N ARG A 92 10.68 8.40 -6.71
CA ARG A 92 9.38 9.04 -6.49
C ARG A 92 8.33 8.52 -7.47
N PHE A 93 8.66 8.48 -8.76
CA PHE A 93 7.73 8.02 -9.80
C PHE A 93 7.50 6.52 -9.71
N ILE A 94 8.55 5.75 -9.40
CA ILE A 94 8.43 4.30 -9.19
C ILE A 94 7.48 4.01 -8.02
N LEU A 95 7.65 4.68 -6.87
CA LEU A 95 6.78 4.48 -5.71
C LEU A 95 5.33 4.87 -6.03
N VAL A 96 5.10 6.04 -6.62
CA VAL A 96 3.75 6.49 -6.96
C VAL A 96 3.10 5.56 -7.99
N GLY A 97 3.84 5.16 -9.02
CA GLY A 97 3.35 4.23 -10.05
C GLY A 97 3.02 2.86 -9.46
N ALA A 98 3.90 2.31 -8.62
CA ALA A 98 3.67 1.03 -7.96
C ALA A 98 2.45 1.07 -7.03
N VAL A 99 2.32 2.12 -6.22
CA VAL A 99 1.16 2.31 -5.34
C VAL A 99 -0.13 2.39 -6.15
N ILE A 100 -0.18 3.20 -7.22
CA ILE A 100 -1.38 3.32 -8.06
C ILE A 100 -1.73 1.97 -8.71
N LEU A 101 -0.75 1.27 -9.28
CA LEU A 101 -0.96 0.00 -9.99
C LEU A 101 -1.45 -1.10 -9.04
N LEU A 102 -0.81 -1.24 -7.87
CA LEU A 102 -1.22 -2.22 -6.86
C LEU A 102 -2.61 -1.91 -6.31
N SER A 103 -2.92 -0.62 -6.12
CA SER A 103 -4.25 -0.19 -5.64
C SER A 103 -5.34 -0.50 -6.65
N ALA A 104 -5.10 -0.23 -7.93
CA ALA A 104 -6.05 -0.58 -8.98
C ALA A 104 -6.31 -2.09 -8.99
N GLY A 105 -5.26 -2.91 -8.92
CA GLY A 105 -5.39 -4.37 -8.80
C GLY A 105 -6.20 -4.80 -7.57
N ASN A 106 -5.89 -4.26 -6.40
CA ASN A 106 -6.62 -4.56 -5.17
C ASN A 106 -8.08 -4.13 -5.23
N ILE A 107 -8.40 -2.98 -5.84
CA ILE A 107 -9.78 -2.53 -6.01
C ILE A 107 -10.56 -3.51 -6.88
N VAL A 108 -9.99 -3.97 -8.01
CA VAL A 108 -10.65 -4.97 -8.87
C VAL A 108 -10.92 -6.26 -8.08
N LEU A 109 -9.94 -6.74 -7.31
CA LEU A 109 -10.11 -7.93 -6.47
C LEU A 109 -11.21 -7.74 -5.42
N LEU A 110 -11.22 -6.61 -4.71
CA LEU A 110 -12.23 -6.29 -3.70
C LEU A 110 -13.64 -6.17 -4.30
N ILE A 111 -13.77 -5.54 -5.47
CA ILE A 111 -15.06 -5.44 -6.18
C ILE A 111 -15.56 -6.84 -6.55
N ASN A 112 -14.71 -7.71 -7.07
CA ASN A 112 -15.10 -9.09 -7.40
C ASN A 112 -15.54 -9.86 -6.16
N THR A 113 -14.86 -9.68 -5.02
CA THR A 113 -15.26 -10.29 -3.75
C THR A 113 -16.63 -9.77 -3.28
N LEU A 114 -16.87 -8.47 -3.34
CA LEU A 114 -18.15 -7.87 -2.92
C LEU A 114 -19.30 -8.17 -3.89
N ALA A 115 -19.01 -8.42 -5.17
CA ALA A 115 -20.01 -8.71 -6.20
C ALA A 115 -20.43 -10.19 -6.24
N THR A 116 -19.76 -11.08 -5.48
CA THR A 116 -20.10 -12.50 -5.46
C THR A 116 -21.38 -12.71 -4.64
N PRO A 117 -22.48 -13.20 -5.23
CA PRO A 117 -23.77 -13.32 -4.54
C PRO A 117 -23.69 -14.38 -3.43
N GLN A 118 -24.18 -14.01 -2.25
CA GLN A 118 -24.17 -14.88 -1.07
C GLN A 118 -25.31 -15.90 -1.18
N THR A 119 -24.96 -17.19 -1.16
CA THR A 119 -25.94 -18.26 -1.27
C THR A 119 -26.55 -18.57 0.09
N LEU A 120 -27.86 -18.81 0.12
CA LEU A 120 -28.65 -19.15 1.33
C LEU A 120 -28.15 -20.40 2.08
N GLN A 121 -27.25 -21.17 1.47
CA GLN A 121 -26.65 -22.38 2.05
C GLN A 121 -25.55 -22.07 3.09
N THR A 122 -25.09 -20.82 3.15
CA THR A 122 -24.01 -20.38 4.04
C THR A 122 -24.51 -19.95 5.42
N GLY A 123 -25.84 -19.93 5.65
CA GLY A 123 -26.44 -19.40 6.88
C GLY A 123 -26.20 -17.89 7.02
N ILE A 124 -27.11 -17.18 7.69
CA ILE A 124 -26.84 -15.79 8.09
C ILE A 124 -25.83 -15.86 9.23
N ASP A 125 -24.55 -16.00 8.88
CA ASP A 125 -23.46 -16.24 9.82
C ASP A 125 -22.77 -14.92 10.18
N SER A 126 -22.46 -14.74 11.46
CA SER A 126 -21.84 -13.51 11.98
C SER A 126 -20.45 -13.27 11.37
N GLY A 127 -19.79 -14.32 10.90
CA GLY A 127 -18.52 -14.23 10.17
C GLY A 127 -18.62 -13.44 8.87
N GLU A 128 -19.74 -13.50 8.16
CA GLU A 128 -19.94 -12.85 6.87
C GLU A 128 -20.13 -11.33 7.00
N ALA A 129 -20.83 -10.90 8.05
CA ALA A 129 -20.95 -9.48 8.37
C ALA A 129 -19.57 -8.88 8.73
N ILE A 130 -18.71 -9.64 9.42
CA ILE A 130 -17.36 -9.22 9.77
C ILE A 130 -16.47 -9.12 8.53
N THR A 131 -16.48 -10.12 7.65
CA THR A 131 -15.66 -10.09 6.42
C THR A 131 -16.09 -8.97 5.48
N THR A 132 -17.39 -8.72 5.34
CA THR A 132 -17.93 -7.62 4.52
C THR A 132 -17.54 -6.26 5.10
N SER A 133 -17.66 -6.08 6.42
CA SER A 133 -17.23 -4.85 7.10
C SER A 133 -15.73 -4.60 6.95
N LEU A 134 -14.93 -5.65 7.10
CA LEU A 134 -13.48 -5.58 6.92
C LEU A 134 -13.10 -5.23 5.48
N ALA A 135 -13.72 -5.86 4.49
CA ALA A 135 -13.51 -5.57 3.08
C ALA A 135 -13.87 -4.11 2.73
N THR A 136 -14.95 -3.59 3.33
CA THR A 136 -15.35 -2.18 3.15
C THR A 136 -14.33 -1.21 3.72
N ILE A 137 -13.83 -1.47 4.93
CA ILE A 137 -12.77 -0.66 5.56
C ILE A 137 -11.49 -0.72 4.72
N GLN A 138 -11.11 -1.92 4.25
CA GLN A 138 -9.96 -2.12 3.39
C GLN A 138 -10.09 -1.36 2.07
N LEU A 139 -11.29 -1.34 1.47
CA LEU A 139 -11.57 -0.55 0.27
C LEU A 139 -11.35 0.95 0.52
N CYS A 140 -11.85 1.48 1.64
CA CYS A 140 -11.63 2.88 2.02
C CYS A 140 -10.13 3.22 2.12
N PHE A 141 -9.33 2.39 2.80
CA PHE A 141 -7.89 2.61 2.90
C PHE A 141 -7.16 2.44 1.56
N THR A 142 -7.59 1.48 0.74
CA THR A 142 -7.02 1.22 -0.59
C THR A 142 -7.26 2.39 -1.54
N VAL A 143 -8.30 3.20 -1.35
CA VAL A 143 -8.52 4.43 -2.12
C VAL A 143 -7.82 5.63 -1.47
N MET A 144 -7.93 5.76 -0.15
CA MET A 144 -7.44 6.94 0.57
C MET A 144 -5.91 7.05 0.58
N ILE A 145 -5.18 5.94 0.79
CA ILE A 145 -3.72 5.95 0.89
C ILE A 145 -3.06 6.34 -0.45
N PRO A 146 -3.42 5.74 -1.60
CA PRO A 146 -2.84 6.12 -2.89
C PRO A 146 -3.13 7.57 -3.26
N LEU A 147 -4.33 8.05 -2.96
CA LEU A 147 -4.69 9.44 -3.19
C LEU A 147 -3.82 10.38 -2.35
N TYR A 148 -3.63 10.06 -1.06
CA TYR A 148 -2.73 10.79 -0.18
C TYR A 148 -1.28 10.77 -0.70
N VAL A 149 -0.78 9.60 -1.10
CA VAL A 149 0.59 9.43 -1.63
C VAL A 149 0.77 10.24 -2.92
N ALA A 150 -0.13 10.11 -3.89
CA ALA A 150 -0.06 10.83 -5.16
C ALA A 150 -0.10 12.35 -4.93
N TRP A 151 -1.00 12.82 -4.06
CA TRP A 151 -1.13 14.22 -3.71
C TRP A 151 0.11 14.76 -2.99
N TYR A 152 0.60 14.05 -1.96
CA TYR A 152 1.74 14.51 -1.15
C TYR A 152 3.04 14.46 -1.94
N MET A 153 3.25 13.42 -2.76
CA MET A 153 4.44 13.31 -3.62
C MET A 153 4.50 14.39 -4.71
N ASN A 154 3.34 14.99 -5.05
CA ASN A 154 3.29 16.12 -5.97
C ASN A 154 3.70 17.45 -5.31
N ARG A 155 3.69 17.57 -3.98
CA ARG A 155 4.05 18.79 -3.24
C ARG A 155 5.56 19.05 -3.16
N GLY A 156 5.93 20.33 -3.12
CA GLY A 156 7.31 20.83 -3.09
C GLY A 156 8.27 20.15 -2.08
N PRO A 157 7.87 19.88 -0.82
CA PRO A 157 8.75 19.26 0.16
C PRO A 157 9.20 17.85 -0.21
N ALA A 158 8.31 17.05 -0.81
CA ALA A 158 8.65 15.72 -1.32
C ALA A 158 9.63 15.81 -2.51
N ARG A 159 9.44 16.81 -3.40
CA ARG A 159 10.36 17.04 -4.52
C ARG A 159 11.77 17.39 -4.05
N ALA A 160 11.89 18.17 -2.97
CA ALA A 160 13.18 18.55 -2.38
C ALA A 160 13.90 17.34 -1.76
N PHE A 161 13.19 16.45 -1.06
CA PHE A 161 13.76 15.23 -0.48
C PHE A 161 14.40 14.32 -1.54
N PHE A 162 13.67 14.00 -2.61
CA PHE A 162 14.16 13.13 -3.69
C PHE A 162 15.22 13.79 -4.59
N ARG A 163 15.28 15.14 -4.63
CA ARG A 163 16.37 15.88 -5.30
C ARG A 163 17.64 15.97 -4.45
N GLY A 164 17.52 15.88 -3.12
CA GLY A 164 18.65 15.96 -2.19
C GLY A 164 19.18 17.37 -1.91
N TYR A 165 18.51 18.42 -2.43
CA TYR A 165 18.82 19.83 -2.16
C TYR A 165 17.56 20.70 -2.34
N TYR A 166 17.50 21.83 -1.63
CA TYR A 166 16.51 22.88 -1.88
C TYR A 166 16.95 23.75 -3.07
N LEU A 167 15.99 24.19 -3.90
CA LEU A 167 16.26 25.23 -4.89
C LEU A 167 16.68 26.50 -4.13
N LYS A 168 17.78 27.15 -4.55
CA LYS A 168 18.13 28.48 -4.04
C LYS A 168 16.99 29.43 -4.38
N GLU A 169 16.59 30.22 -3.39
CA GLU A 169 15.60 31.29 -3.57
C GLU A 169 16.07 32.21 -4.70
N PRO A 170 15.20 32.59 -5.66
CA PRO A 170 15.59 33.46 -6.75
C PRO A 170 16.14 34.74 -6.12
N ALA A 171 17.38 35.10 -6.47
CA ALA A 171 18.05 36.27 -5.93
C ALA A 171 17.08 37.45 -6.03
N ARG A 172 16.68 37.97 -4.86
CA ARG A 172 15.87 39.18 -4.76
C ARG A 172 16.67 40.25 -5.51
N THR A 173 16.27 40.56 -6.74
CA THR A 173 16.80 41.72 -7.46
C THR A 173 16.38 42.91 -6.62
N THR A 174 17.27 43.34 -5.73
CA THR A 174 17.20 44.64 -5.08
C THR A 174 17.24 45.64 -6.22
N SER A 175 16.07 46.06 -6.68
CA SER A 175 15.93 47.27 -7.47
C SER A 175 16.34 48.40 -6.54
N THR A 176 17.64 48.71 -6.53
CA THR A 176 18.14 49.98 -6.03
C THR A 176 17.56 51.03 -6.95
N THR A 177 16.35 51.48 -6.63
CA THR A 177 15.79 52.72 -7.15
C THR A 177 16.72 53.81 -6.63
N ALA A 178 17.67 54.22 -7.47
CA ALA A 178 18.45 55.41 -7.25
C ALA A 178 17.48 56.59 -7.17
N THR A 179 17.23 57.07 -5.96
CA THR A 179 16.73 58.42 -5.72
C THR A 179 17.84 59.37 -6.18
N ASP A 180 17.65 59.86 -7.40
CA ASP A 180 18.43 60.96 -7.97
C ASP A 180 18.05 62.24 -7.19
N GLU A 181 18.91 62.62 -6.25
CA GLU A 181 18.88 63.93 -5.60
C GLU A 181 19.35 64.98 -6.62
N GLY A 182 18.41 65.59 -7.33
CA GLY A 182 18.64 66.75 -8.18
C GLY A 182 18.29 68.05 -7.46
N THR A 183 19.20 68.56 -6.63
CA THR A 183 19.26 69.98 -6.22
C THR A 183 20.29 70.70 -7.08
N GLY A 184 19.86 71.73 -7.81
CA GLY A 184 20.72 72.65 -8.56
C GLY A 184 19.89 73.66 -9.33
#